data_AF-A0A7S0DJD0-F1
#
_entry.id   AF-A0A7S0DJD0-F1
#
_cell.length_a   1.000
_cell.length_b   1.000
_cell.length_c   1.000
_cell.angle_alpha   90.00
_cell.angle_beta   90.00
_cell.angle_gamma   90.00
#
_symmetry.space_group_name_H-M   'P 1'
#
loop_
_entity.id
_entity.type
_entity.pdbx_description
1 polymer ?
#
loop_
_entity_poly.entity_id
_entity_poly.type
_entity_poly.pdbx_seq_one_letter_code
_entity_poly.pdbx_strand_id
1 'polypeptide(L)'
;FFNRGSGQDSLFNVLKAYCIYNPEVGYCQGMGALVSLLLSYETEEISFWMMERLMAEPKYALAGLYKPGFPELLRQLEIHDRLLKKLDPKLAKCLKEKNVSSVAYALRWYQGRFYEFPKEIFIRVMDIFLLEGRKIVYRLALYLMISRRKLFFNATDETANEIARDIRKNPFTKEAPDTDTLINKALQIRITRAQIAKIERQYDKELKS
;
A
#
# COMPACT_ATOMS: atom_id res chain seq x y z
N PHE A 1 9.59 -15.40 -16.78
CA PHE A 1 10.31 -15.25 -15.50
C PHE A 1 9.96 -16.31 -14.45
N PHE A 2 8.76 -16.89 -14.43
CA PHE A 2 8.38 -17.95 -13.45
C PHE A 2 8.95 -19.35 -13.72
N ASN A 3 9.90 -19.52 -14.65
CA ASN A 3 10.52 -20.83 -14.92
C ASN A 3 11.82 -20.98 -14.11
N ARG A 4 11.91 -22.08 -13.37
CA ARG A 4 12.93 -22.39 -12.35
C ARG A 4 14.36 -22.34 -12.89
N GLY A 5 15.29 -21.92 -12.02
CA GLY A 5 16.72 -21.74 -12.27
C GLY A 5 17.11 -20.27 -12.14
N SER A 6 17.37 -19.61 -13.27
CA SER A 6 17.96 -18.26 -13.29
C SER A 6 17.15 -17.15 -12.60
N GLY A 7 15.82 -17.13 -12.75
CA GLY A 7 15.00 -16.04 -12.19
C GLY A 7 14.91 -16.04 -10.66
N GLN A 8 14.90 -17.23 -10.04
CA GLN A 8 14.89 -17.37 -8.59
C GLN A 8 16.27 -17.06 -8.01
N ASP A 9 17.33 -17.45 -8.72
CA ASP A 9 18.71 -17.14 -8.32
C ASP A 9 18.95 -15.63 -8.35
N SER A 10 18.53 -14.92 -9.41
CA SER A 10 18.66 -13.46 -9.46
C SER A 10 17.82 -12.76 -8.39
N LEU A 11 16.60 -13.23 -8.12
CA LEU A 11 15.78 -12.71 -7.02
C LEU A 11 16.49 -12.87 -5.67
N PHE A 12 17.06 -14.06 -5.42
CA PHE A 12 17.81 -14.35 -4.21
C PHE A 12 19.06 -13.47 -4.09
N ASN A 13 19.83 -13.32 -5.17
CA ASN A 13 21.05 -12.52 -5.19
C ASN A 13 20.77 -11.05 -4.88
N VAL A 14 19.77 -10.44 -5.52
CA VAL A 14 19.41 -9.02 -5.28
C VAL A 14 18.97 -8.82 -3.82
N LEU A 15 18.09 -9.69 -3.31
CA LEU A 15 17.62 -9.60 -1.93
C LEU A 15 18.76 -9.78 -0.94
N LYS A 16 19.64 -10.78 -1.16
CA LYS A 16 20.81 -11.04 -0.32
C LYS A 16 21.77 -9.86 -0.33
N ALA A 17 22.09 -9.33 -1.51
CA ALA A 17 22.94 -8.15 -1.66
C ALA A 17 22.36 -6.95 -0.90
N TYR A 18 21.04 -6.72 -1.01
CA TYR A 18 20.38 -5.62 -0.30
C TYR A 18 20.46 -5.78 1.23
N CYS A 19 20.27 -7.00 1.74
CA CYS A 19 20.38 -7.26 3.19
C CYS A 19 21.78 -7.01 3.74
N ILE A 20 22.82 -7.31 2.95
CA ILE A 20 24.22 -7.02 3.30
C ILE A 20 24.49 -5.52 3.21
N TYR A 21 23.96 -4.85 2.18
CA TYR A 21 24.12 -3.42 1.96
C TYR A 21 23.42 -2.56 3.03
N ASN A 22 22.21 -2.95 3.46
CA ASN A 22 21.43 -2.26 4.48
C ASN A 22 20.91 -3.21 5.58
N PRO A 23 21.75 -3.58 6.55
CA PRO A 23 21.40 -4.51 7.63
C PRO A 23 20.29 -3.99 8.56
N GLU A 24 20.11 -2.67 8.67
CA GLU A 24 19.05 -2.09 9.52
C GLU A 24 17.63 -2.42 9.03
N VAL A 25 17.47 -2.52 7.70
CA VAL A 25 16.22 -2.96 7.08
C VAL A 25 16.20 -4.49 7.00
N GLY A 26 17.32 -5.09 6.57
CA GLY A 26 17.44 -6.52 6.39
C GLY A 26 16.43 -7.08 5.38
N TYR A 27 16.05 -8.35 5.57
CA TYR A 27 15.00 -8.99 4.79
C TYR A 27 13.66 -8.94 5.52
N CYS A 28 12.64 -8.43 4.86
CA CYS A 28 11.26 -8.48 5.32
C CYS A 28 10.37 -9.18 4.30
N GLN A 29 9.43 -9.98 4.81
CA GLN A 29 8.46 -10.67 3.98
C GLN A 29 7.63 -9.65 3.18
N GLY A 30 7.69 -9.77 1.85
CA GLY A 30 7.05 -8.86 0.90
C GLY A 30 8.04 -8.13 -0.02
N MET A 31 9.32 -8.05 0.33
CA MET A 31 10.34 -7.43 -0.53
C MET A 31 10.52 -8.19 -1.86
N GLY A 32 10.32 -9.50 -1.84
CA GLY A 32 10.47 -10.33 -3.05
C GLY A 32 9.49 -9.97 -4.18
N ALA A 33 8.30 -9.48 -3.86
CA ALA A 33 7.34 -9.01 -4.86
C ALA A 33 7.85 -7.78 -5.62
N LEU A 34 8.42 -6.82 -4.88
CA LEU A 34 9.04 -5.63 -5.47
C LEU A 34 10.22 -6.01 -6.36
N VAL A 35 11.14 -6.82 -5.85
CA VAL A 35 12.34 -7.24 -6.60
C VAL A 35 11.96 -8.08 -7.83
N SER A 36 10.97 -8.97 -7.72
CA SER A 36 10.47 -9.73 -8.85
C SER A 36 9.88 -8.84 -9.94
N LEU A 37 9.23 -7.72 -9.58
CA LEU A 37 8.76 -6.75 -10.56
C LEU A 37 9.95 -6.09 -11.26
N LEU A 38 10.94 -5.60 -10.52
CA LEU A 38 12.11 -4.92 -11.09
C LEU A 38 12.88 -5.85 -12.06
N LEU A 39 13.13 -7.09 -11.65
CA LEU A 39 13.80 -8.11 -12.46
C LEU A 39 13.00 -8.53 -13.70
N SER A 40 11.71 -8.21 -13.76
CA SER A 40 10.91 -8.47 -14.97
C SER A 40 11.20 -7.47 -16.10
N TYR A 41 11.84 -6.34 -15.78
CA TYR A 41 12.15 -5.26 -16.73
C TYR A 41 13.65 -5.00 -16.87
N GLU A 42 14.43 -5.28 -15.83
CA GLU A 42 15.84 -4.90 -15.76
C GLU A 42 16.74 -6.04 -15.30
N THR A 43 18.05 -5.87 -15.48
CA THR A 43 19.07 -6.83 -15.05
C THR A 43 19.19 -6.88 -13.52
N GLU A 44 19.94 -7.86 -13.02
CA GLU A 44 20.17 -8.06 -11.58
C GLU A 44 20.78 -6.81 -10.90
N GLU A 45 21.83 -6.26 -11.49
CA GLU A 45 22.52 -5.07 -10.98
C GLU A 45 21.63 -3.83 -10.97
N ILE A 46 20.92 -3.59 -12.09
CA ILE A 46 20.02 -2.43 -12.19
C ILE A 46 18.85 -2.59 -11.22
N SER A 47 18.30 -3.79 -11.08
CA SER A 47 17.23 -4.08 -10.12
C SER A 47 17.66 -3.83 -8.68
N PHE A 48 18.91 -4.16 -8.32
CA PHE A 48 19.47 -3.82 -7.01
C PHE A 48 19.50 -2.31 -6.77
N TRP A 49 20.02 -1.53 -7.73
CA TRP A 49 20.08 -0.07 -7.57
C TRP A 49 18.69 0.57 -7.57
N MET A 50 17.76 0.08 -8.37
CA MET A 50 16.36 0.51 -8.32
C MET A 50 15.75 0.22 -6.95
N MET A 51 15.96 -0.98 -6.40
CA MET A 51 15.49 -1.34 -5.07
C MET A 51 16.09 -0.42 -4.00
N GLU A 52 17.38 -0.14 -4.05
CA GLU A 52 18.06 0.80 -3.14
C GLU A 52 17.41 2.18 -3.18
N ARG A 53 17.21 2.74 -4.37
CA ARG A 53 16.58 4.06 -4.54
C ARG A 53 15.16 4.08 -3.98
N LEU A 54 14.38 3.04 -4.24
CA LEU A 54 13.02 2.93 -3.72
C LEU A 54 12.97 2.84 -2.18
N MET A 55 13.99 2.28 -1.56
CA MET A 55 14.11 2.19 -0.11
C MET A 55 14.62 3.48 0.52
N ALA A 56 15.60 4.13 -0.11
CA ALA A 56 16.27 5.32 0.39
C ALA A 56 15.43 6.60 0.22
N GLU A 57 14.65 6.70 -0.87
CA GLU A 57 13.89 7.92 -1.14
C GLU A 57 12.67 8.10 -0.22
N PRO A 58 12.59 9.21 0.53
CA PRO A 58 11.45 9.48 1.42
C PRO A 58 10.10 9.55 0.70
N LYS A 59 10.10 9.78 -0.62
CA LYS A 59 8.89 9.80 -1.46
C LYS A 59 8.14 8.47 -1.46
N TYR A 60 8.86 7.35 -1.41
CA TYR A 60 8.27 6.01 -1.44
C TYR A 60 8.05 5.44 -0.04
N ALA A 61 8.88 5.85 0.93
CA ALA A 61 8.82 5.44 2.32
C ALA A 61 8.78 3.90 2.49
N LEU A 62 9.52 3.16 1.66
CA LEU A 62 9.50 1.69 1.68
C LEU A 62 10.36 1.10 2.79
N ALA A 63 11.54 1.66 3.07
CA ALA A 63 12.43 1.12 4.10
C ALA A 63 11.72 0.99 5.46
N GLY A 64 10.94 2.00 5.85
CA GLY A 64 10.16 1.98 7.09
C GLY A 64 9.02 0.94 7.10
N LEU A 65 8.52 0.50 5.95
CA LEU A 65 7.51 -0.56 5.87
C LEU A 65 8.09 -1.92 6.23
N TYR A 66 9.40 -2.10 6.06
CA TYR A 66 10.09 -3.38 6.23
C TYR A 66 10.85 -3.48 7.57
N LYS A 67 10.97 -2.37 8.31
CA LYS A 67 11.54 -2.37 9.66
C LYS A 67 10.70 -3.21 10.64
N PRO A 68 11.31 -3.87 11.64
CA PRO A 68 10.59 -4.60 12.68
C PRO A 68 9.49 -3.77 13.33
N GLY A 69 8.31 -4.36 13.53
CA GLY A 69 7.13 -3.67 14.07
C GLY A 69 6.36 -2.81 13.06
N PHE A 70 6.80 -2.75 11.80
CA PHE A 70 6.12 -2.05 10.69
C PHE A 70 5.73 -0.58 11.00
N PRO A 71 6.63 0.24 11.59
CA PRO A 71 6.26 1.56 12.07
C PRO A 71 5.68 2.47 10.98
N GLU A 72 6.27 2.44 9.77
CA GLU A 72 5.77 3.23 8.65
C GLU A 72 4.45 2.68 8.08
N LEU A 73 4.21 1.37 8.18
CA LEU A 73 2.96 0.77 7.71
C LEU A 73 1.79 1.25 8.59
N LEU A 74 1.96 1.15 9.91
CA LEU A 74 0.97 1.61 10.87
C LEU A 74 0.75 3.12 10.77
N ARG A 75 1.83 3.89 10.59
CA ARG A 75 1.77 5.33 10.32
C ARG A 75 0.98 5.65 9.04
N GLN A 76 1.22 4.94 7.94
CA GLN A 76 0.47 5.14 6.70
C GLN A 76 -1.02 4.79 6.85
N LEU A 77 -1.36 3.78 7.63
CA LEU A 77 -2.75 3.42 7.94
C LEU A 77 -3.45 4.47 8.82
N GLU A 78 -2.77 5.03 9.81
CA GLU A 78 -3.31 6.15 10.60
C GLU A 78 -3.54 7.40 9.73
N ILE A 79 -2.60 7.72 8.84
CA ILE A 79 -2.76 8.82 7.87
C ILE A 79 -3.94 8.55 6.94
N HIS A 80 -4.16 7.29 6.53
CA HIS A 80 -5.32 6.90 5.75
C HIS A 80 -6.62 7.19 6.48
N ASP A 81 -6.74 6.83 7.76
CA ASP A 81 -7.93 7.09 8.56
C ASP A 81 -8.20 8.60 8.72
N ARG A 82 -7.15 9.40 8.89
CA ARG A 82 -7.24 10.88 8.91
C ARG A 82 -7.66 11.47 7.57
N LEU A 83 -7.18 10.92 6.46
CA LEU A 83 -7.59 11.33 5.11
C LEU A 83 -9.04 10.94 4.84
N LEU A 84 -9.46 9.73 5.22
CA LEU A 84 -10.84 9.28 5.10
C LEU A 84 -11.78 10.19 5.87
N LYS A 85 -11.43 10.56 7.11
CA LYS A 85 -12.21 11.51 7.92
C LYS A 85 -12.40 12.87 7.24
N LYS A 86 -11.42 13.34 6.46
CA LYS A 86 -11.54 14.59 5.69
C LYS A 86 -12.38 14.45 4.42
N LEU A 87 -12.30 13.31 3.74
CA LEU A 87 -12.96 13.06 2.46
C LEU A 87 -14.41 12.59 2.60
N ASP A 88 -14.68 11.70 3.56
CA ASP A 88 -16.01 11.19 3.88
C ASP A 88 -16.18 11.07 5.41
N PRO A 89 -16.48 12.19 6.09
CA PRO A 89 -16.64 12.21 7.55
C PRO A 89 -17.73 11.27 8.06
N LYS A 90 -18.77 11.02 7.25
CA LYS A 90 -19.89 10.13 7.59
C LYS A 90 -19.42 8.68 7.64
N LEU A 91 -18.69 8.24 6.62
CA LEU A 91 -18.09 6.90 6.61
C LEU A 91 -17.09 6.74 7.76
N ALA A 92 -16.20 7.71 7.97
CA ALA A 92 -15.21 7.63 9.05
C ALA A 92 -15.85 7.53 10.44
N LYS A 93 -16.94 8.29 10.68
CA LYS A 93 -17.72 8.19 11.93
C LYS A 93 -18.34 6.80 12.08
N CYS A 94 -19.00 6.30 11.03
CA CYS A 94 -19.63 4.97 11.03
C CYS A 94 -18.61 3.85 11.33
N LEU A 95 -17.44 3.88 10.69
CA LEU A 95 -16.37 2.90 10.93
C LEU A 95 -15.84 2.98 12.37
N LYS A 96 -15.67 4.20 12.90
CA LYS A 96 -15.23 4.42 14.28
C LYS A 96 -16.24 3.85 15.30
N GLU A 97 -17.53 4.11 15.10
CA GLU A 97 -18.61 3.59 15.96
C GLU A 97 -18.64 2.05 15.95
N LYS A 98 -18.32 1.45 14.80
CA LYS A 98 -18.24 -0.01 14.60
C LYS A 98 -16.88 -0.62 14.97
N ASN A 99 -15.95 0.15 15.53
CA ASN A 99 -14.58 -0.27 15.86
C ASN A 99 -13.80 -0.87 14.67
N VAL A 100 -14.05 -0.41 13.45
CA VAL A 100 -13.33 -0.83 12.24
C VAL A 100 -12.26 0.21 11.90
N SER A 101 -10.99 -0.18 12.01
CA SER A 101 -9.85 0.65 11.58
C SER A 101 -9.34 0.22 10.20
N SER A 102 -8.52 1.07 9.57
CA SER A 102 -7.86 0.74 8.31
C SER A 102 -6.97 -0.50 8.35
N VAL A 103 -6.46 -0.88 9.52
CA VAL A 103 -5.71 -2.12 9.72
C VAL A 103 -6.55 -3.34 9.34
N ALA A 104 -7.87 -3.31 9.61
CA ALA A 104 -8.76 -4.44 9.35
C ALA A 104 -8.93 -4.73 7.84
N TYR A 105 -8.94 -3.71 7.00
CA TYR A 105 -9.24 -3.84 5.57
C TYR A 105 -8.07 -3.54 4.62
N ALA A 106 -7.15 -2.65 4.98
CA ALA A 106 -6.13 -2.12 4.06
C ALA A 106 -4.69 -2.57 4.34
N LEU A 107 -4.42 -3.23 5.47
CA LEU A 107 -3.05 -3.60 5.89
C LEU A 107 -2.23 -4.25 4.75
N ARG A 108 -2.81 -5.26 4.08
CA ARG A 108 -2.15 -5.97 2.98
C ARG A 108 -1.93 -5.10 1.74
N TRP A 109 -2.86 -4.19 1.45
CA TRP A 109 -2.75 -3.28 0.31
C TRP A 109 -1.56 -2.33 0.47
N TYR A 110 -1.36 -1.78 1.67
CA TYR A 110 -0.22 -0.91 1.96
C TYR A 110 1.09 -1.69 2.02
N GLN A 111 1.11 -2.83 2.71
CA GLN A 111 2.31 -3.65 2.87
C GLN A 111 2.83 -4.17 1.52
N GLY A 112 1.95 -4.71 0.69
CA GLY A 112 2.31 -5.27 -0.61
C GLY A 112 2.25 -4.29 -1.77
N ARG A 113 1.92 -3.01 -1.54
CA ARG A 113 1.64 -2.04 -2.61
C ARG A 113 0.69 -2.60 -3.68
N PHE A 114 -0.37 -3.28 -3.24
CA PHE A 114 -1.35 -3.96 -4.10
C PHE A 114 -0.81 -5.12 -4.95
N TYR A 115 0.31 -5.74 -4.58
CA TYR A 115 0.85 -6.92 -5.27
C TYR A 115 -0.15 -8.09 -5.39
N GLU A 116 -1.07 -8.24 -4.43
CA GLU A 116 -2.11 -9.28 -4.49
C GLU A 116 -3.21 -9.00 -5.53
N PHE A 117 -3.19 -7.83 -6.19
CA PHE A 117 -4.17 -7.46 -7.21
C PHE A 117 -3.78 -8.09 -8.56
N PRO A 118 -4.72 -8.21 -9.52
CA PRO A 118 -4.40 -8.65 -10.86
C PRO A 118 -3.19 -7.92 -11.45
N LYS A 119 -2.34 -8.66 -12.18
CA LYS A 119 -1.03 -8.20 -12.65
C LYS A 119 -1.09 -6.85 -13.36
N GLU A 120 -2.08 -6.64 -14.23
CA GLU A 120 -2.26 -5.39 -14.97
C GLU A 120 -2.49 -4.19 -14.05
N ILE A 121 -3.37 -4.35 -13.05
CA ILE A 121 -3.63 -3.32 -12.03
C ILE A 121 -2.39 -3.07 -11.21
N PHE A 122 -1.69 -4.12 -10.76
CA PHE A 122 -0.48 -3.97 -9.96
C PHE A 122 0.60 -3.20 -10.73
N ILE A 123 0.89 -3.57 -11.98
CA ILE A 123 1.86 -2.85 -12.82
C ILE A 123 1.46 -1.39 -12.96
N ARG A 124 0.18 -1.10 -13.24
CA ARG A 124 -0.27 0.28 -13.41
C ARG A 124 -0.19 1.10 -12.14
N VAL A 125 -0.48 0.50 -10.98
CA VAL A 125 -0.28 1.13 -9.68
C VAL A 125 1.20 1.43 -9.46
N MET A 126 2.09 0.50 -9.83
CA MET A 126 3.53 0.66 -9.69
C MET A 126 4.09 1.74 -10.60
N ASP A 127 3.64 1.88 -11.85
CA ASP A 127 4.04 2.99 -12.73
C ASP A 127 3.78 4.35 -12.07
N ILE A 128 2.56 4.53 -11.54
CA ILE A 128 2.15 5.77 -10.91
C ILE A 128 2.85 5.92 -9.56
N PHE A 129 3.14 4.82 -8.85
CA PHE A 129 3.89 4.86 -7.59
C PHE A 129 5.32 5.34 -7.82
N LEU A 130 6.01 4.83 -8.84
CA LEU A 130 7.35 5.26 -9.23
C LEU A 130 7.35 6.74 -9.62
N LEU A 131 6.35 7.20 -10.37
CA LEU A 131 6.25 8.61 -10.77
C LEU A 131 5.85 9.54 -9.62
N GLU A 132 4.77 9.21 -8.90
CA GLU A 132 4.10 10.11 -7.97
C GLU A 132 4.43 9.87 -6.49
N GLY A 133 4.97 8.70 -6.15
CA GLY A 133 5.24 8.24 -4.78
C GLY A 133 4.02 7.59 -4.12
N ARG A 134 4.04 7.47 -2.79
CA ARG A 134 2.97 6.82 -1.99
C ARG A 134 1.56 7.42 -2.11
N LYS A 135 1.39 8.57 -2.78
CA LYS A 135 0.08 9.22 -2.97
C LYS A 135 -0.93 8.31 -3.67
N ILE A 136 -0.51 7.54 -4.68
CA ILE A 136 -1.41 6.59 -5.37
C ILE A 136 -1.95 5.51 -4.43
N VAL A 137 -1.15 5.10 -3.45
CA VAL A 137 -1.54 4.07 -2.47
C VAL A 137 -2.71 4.54 -1.63
N TYR A 138 -2.63 5.78 -1.13
CA TYR A 138 -3.74 6.41 -0.43
C TYR A 138 -4.97 6.55 -1.32
N ARG A 139 -4.80 7.06 -2.55
CA ARG A 139 -5.91 7.28 -3.48
C ARG A 139 -6.69 6.00 -3.78
N LEU A 140 -5.98 4.93 -4.13
CA LEU A 140 -6.61 3.66 -4.46
C LEU A 140 -7.30 3.05 -3.23
N ALA A 141 -6.64 3.00 -2.08
CA ALA A 141 -7.23 2.48 -0.86
C ALA A 141 -8.48 3.27 -0.43
N LEU A 142 -8.43 4.60 -0.49
CA LEU A 142 -9.57 5.48 -0.14
C LEU A 142 -10.73 5.30 -1.13
N TYR A 143 -10.44 5.20 -2.43
CA TYR A 143 -11.45 4.91 -3.44
C TYR A 143 -12.16 3.58 -3.20
N LEU A 144 -11.40 2.52 -2.90
CA LEU A 144 -11.97 1.19 -2.61
C LEU A 144 -12.90 1.23 -1.39
N MET A 145 -12.61 2.04 -0.38
CA MET A 145 -13.47 2.19 0.80
C MET A 145 -14.67 3.09 0.56
N ILE A 146 -14.47 4.27 -0.02
CA ILE A 146 -15.55 5.24 -0.27
C ILE A 146 -16.59 4.67 -1.25
N SER A 147 -16.16 3.92 -2.26
CA SER A 147 -17.08 3.24 -3.19
C SER A 147 -17.98 2.20 -2.50
N ARG A 148 -17.58 1.70 -1.32
CA ARG A 148 -18.28 0.65 -0.56
C ARG A 148 -18.96 1.14 0.71
N ARG A 149 -19.02 2.45 0.95
CA ARG A 149 -19.60 3.05 2.17
C ARG A 149 -21.00 2.56 2.52
N LYS A 150 -21.82 2.24 1.52
CA LYS A 150 -23.18 1.70 1.74
C LYS A 150 -23.17 0.35 2.48
N LEU A 151 -22.16 -0.50 2.26
CA LEU A 151 -22.02 -1.76 2.99
C LEU A 151 -21.89 -1.50 4.49
N PHE A 152 -21.07 -0.52 4.87
CA PHE A 152 -20.86 -0.16 6.26
C PHE A 152 -22.03 0.61 6.87
N PHE A 153 -22.73 1.45 6.11
CA PHE A 153 -23.92 2.14 6.62
C PHE A 153 -25.07 1.18 6.95
N ASN A 154 -25.15 0.06 6.24
CA ASN A 154 -26.18 -0.95 6.45
C ASN A 154 -25.73 -2.09 7.38
N ALA A 155 -24.47 -2.10 7.81
CA ALA A 155 -23.92 -3.13 8.67
C ALA A 155 -24.28 -2.92 10.14
N THR A 156 -24.44 -4.03 10.86
CA THR A 156 -24.37 -4.08 12.33
C THR A 156 -22.91 -4.03 12.79
N ASP A 157 -22.67 -3.84 14.08
CA ASP A 157 -21.31 -3.80 14.64
C ASP A 157 -20.57 -5.15 14.45
N GLU A 158 -21.29 -6.27 14.55
CA GLU A 158 -20.75 -7.62 14.35
C GLU A 158 -20.34 -7.84 12.88
N THR A 159 -21.23 -7.49 11.94
CA THR A 159 -21.02 -7.73 10.50
C THR A 159 -20.00 -6.76 9.88
N ALA A 160 -19.79 -5.59 10.46
CA ALA A 160 -18.85 -4.60 9.94
C ALA A 160 -17.40 -5.11 9.86
N ASN A 161 -16.97 -5.88 10.86
CA ASN A 161 -15.64 -6.49 10.89
C ASN A 161 -15.49 -7.61 9.85
N GLU A 162 -16.55 -8.36 9.59
CA GLU A 162 -16.58 -9.38 8.54
C GLU A 162 -16.47 -8.74 7.16
N ILE A 163 -17.24 -7.67 6.91
CA ILE A 163 -17.16 -6.88 5.68
C ILE A 163 -15.74 -6.34 5.47
N ALA A 164 -15.10 -5.81 6.52
CA ALA A 164 -13.72 -5.32 6.43
C ALA A 164 -12.72 -6.43 6.05
N ARG A 165 -12.86 -7.63 6.65
CA ARG A 165 -12.03 -8.79 6.33
C ARG A 165 -12.29 -9.32 4.93
N ASP A 166 -13.54 -9.32 4.49
CA ASP A 166 -13.92 -9.72 3.14
C ASP A 166 -13.33 -8.75 2.11
N ILE A 167 -13.51 -7.44 2.29
CA ILE A 167 -12.90 -6.42 1.41
C ILE A 167 -11.38 -6.58 1.33
N ARG A 168 -10.71 -6.92 2.43
CA ARG A 168 -9.26 -7.16 2.43
C ARG A 168 -8.86 -8.34 1.54
N LYS A 169 -9.61 -9.45 1.63
CA LYS A 169 -9.34 -10.69 0.88
C LYS A 169 -9.81 -10.60 -0.57
N ASN A 170 -10.98 -9.99 -0.76
CA ASN A 170 -11.73 -9.85 -1.99
C ASN A 170 -11.94 -8.35 -2.27
N PRO A 171 -10.88 -7.61 -2.65
CA PRO A 171 -10.96 -6.18 -2.92
C PRO A 171 -11.81 -5.86 -4.17
N PHE A 172 -12.25 -6.88 -4.90
CA PHE A 172 -13.15 -6.82 -6.05
C PHE A 172 -14.32 -7.78 -5.80
N THR A 173 -15.55 -7.35 -6.08
CA THR A 173 -16.77 -8.08 -5.65
C THR A 173 -16.98 -9.41 -6.40
N LYS A 174 -16.69 -9.44 -7.71
CA LYS A 174 -16.81 -10.65 -8.55
C LYS A 174 -15.64 -10.73 -9.52
N GLU A 175 -15.48 -9.68 -10.32
CA GLU A 175 -14.36 -9.51 -11.23
C GLU A 175 -13.66 -8.20 -10.93
N ALA A 176 -12.35 -8.18 -11.18
CA ALA A 176 -11.61 -6.94 -11.13
C ALA A 176 -12.16 -5.98 -12.20
N PRO A 177 -12.38 -4.71 -11.86
CA PRO A 177 -12.75 -3.72 -12.87
C PRO A 177 -11.63 -3.58 -13.89
N ASP A 178 -11.98 -3.06 -15.06
CA ASP A 178 -11.02 -2.54 -16.02
C ASP A 178 -9.97 -1.64 -15.33
N THR A 179 -8.70 -1.89 -15.64
CA THR A 179 -7.54 -1.28 -14.98
C THR A 179 -7.60 0.25 -15.11
N ASP A 180 -7.84 0.77 -16.31
CA ASP A 180 -7.86 2.22 -16.54
C ASP A 180 -9.03 2.88 -15.82
N THR A 181 -10.21 2.24 -15.85
CA THR A 181 -11.39 2.72 -15.11
C THR A 181 -11.12 2.80 -13.62
N LEU A 182 -10.50 1.77 -13.03
CA LEU A 182 -10.14 1.75 -11.61
C LEU A 182 -9.16 2.87 -11.26
N ILE A 183 -8.08 2.98 -12.04
CA ILE A 183 -7.03 3.96 -11.81
C ILE A 183 -7.56 5.38 -11.98
N ASN A 184 -8.35 5.65 -13.03
CA ASN A 184 -8.95 6.95 -13.26
C ASN A 184 -9.86 7.37 -12.10
N LYS A 185 -10.70 6.46 -11.58
CA LYS A 185 -11.52 6.74 -10.41
C LYS A 185 -10.69 6.96 -9.13
N ALA A 186 -9.61 6.21 -8.94
CA ALA A 186 -8.69 6.45 -7.83
C ALA A 186 -8.00 7.81 -7.94
N LEU A 187 -7.58 8.21 -9.14
CA LEU A 187 -6.94 9.52 -9.40
C LEU A 187 -7.88 10.71 -9.15
N GLN A 188 -9.20 10.52 -9.24
CA GLN A 188 -10.21 11.51 -8.89
C GLN A 188 -10.31 11.79 -7.37
N ILE A 189 -9.72 10.95 -6.51
CA ILE A 189 -9.64 11.22 -5.07
C ILE A 189 -8.75 12.46 -4.83
N ARG A 190 -9.40 13.53 -4.36
CA ARG A 190 -8.83 14.87 -4.19
C ARG A 190 -7.95 14.96 -2.94
N ILE A 191 -6.75 14.38 -3.03
CA ILE A 191 -5.69 14.52 -2.02
C ILE A 191 -4.41 15.07 -2.67
N THR A 192 -3.76 16.03 -1.99
CA THR A 192 -2.49 16.64 -2.43
C THR A 192 -1.31 16.15 -1.59
N ARG A 193 -0.09 16.25 -2.14
CA ARG A 193 1.15 15.96 -1.39
C ARG A 193 1.27 16.82 -0.14
N ALA A 194 0.90 18.11 -0.24
CA ALA A 194 0.92 19.05 0.87
C ALA A 194 -0.04 18.65 2.00
N GLN A 195 -1.23 18.15 1.65
CA GLN A 195 -2.20 17.64 2.64
C GLN A 195 -1.67 16.41 3.37
N ILE A 196 -1.08 15.45 2.64
CA ILE A 196 -0.48 14.25 3.23
C ILE A 196 0.67 14.66 4.17
N ALA A 197 1.61 15.47 3.69
CA ALA A 197 2.75 15.95 4.47
C ALA A 197 2.33 16.77 5.70
N LYS A 198 1.18 17.47 5.65
CA LYS A 198 0.63 18.17 6.82
C LYS A 198 0.12 17.18 7.87
N ILE A 199 -0.60 16.14 7.47
CA ILE A 199 -1.15 15.12 8.37
C ILE A 199 -0.01 14.29 8.98
N GLU A 200 0.97 13.90 8.16
CA GLU A 200 2.22 13.24 8.58
C GLU A 200 2.91 14.04 9.70
N ARG A 201 3.17 15.33 9.47
CA ARG A 201 3.79 16.20 10.48
C ARG A 201 2.96 16.38 11.75
N GLN A 202 1.64 16.27 11.68
CA GLN A 202 0.78 16.32 12.86
C GLN A 202 0.92 15.04 13.68
N TYR A 203 0.80 13.88 13.02
CA TYR A 203 1.00 12.58 13.64
C TYR A 203 2.39 12.43 14.29
N ASP A 204 3.44 12.85 13.58
CA ASP A 204 4.81 12.76 14.09
C ASP A 204 5.07 13.66 15.31
N LYS A 205 4.27 14.73 15.50
CA LYS A 205 4.32 15.57 16.70
C LYS A 205 3.58 14.93 17.88
N GLU A 206 2.42 14.33 17.62
CA GLU A 206 1.60 13.65 18.63
C GLU A 206 2.30 12.42 19.22
N LEU A 207 3.17 11.74 18.47
CA LEU A 207 3.98 10.64 19.00
C LEU A 207 5.12 11.08 19.92
N LYS A 208 5.53 12.36 19.88
CA LYS A 208 6.64 12.90 20.67
C LYS A 208 6.19 13.63 21.94
N SER A 209 4.89 13.88 22.07
CA SER A 209 4.24 14.50 23.24
C SER A 209 3.75 13.44 24.20
#